data_AF-V3ZZ91-F1
#
_entry.id   AF-V3ZZ91-F1
#
_cell.length_a   1.000
_cell.length_b   1.000
_cell.length_c   1.000
_cell.angle_alpha   90.00
_cell.angle_beta   90.00
_cell.angle_gamma   90.00
#
_symmetry.space_group_name_H-M   'P 1'
#
loop_
_entity.id
_entity.type
_entity.pdbx_description
1 polymer ?
#
loop_
_entity_poly.entity_id
_entity_poly.type
_entity_poly.pdbx_seq_one_letter_code
_entity_poly.pdbx_strand_id
1 'polypeptide(L)'
;FQGKDLNELRRHTHGNTVDRFTLRKLLQKVFKKCRCREVHEKFSQDEENKTDENDKNTDRICGGHERAISIEDCVMNLDIREEGIYTLLCYLELHVNRWVDILSPVYTCCQVKCYGGPLQLQQVSKKCPPLAVAIAKQKLDGVYFANSNTIEFPVVEISDSMGWESAPVKRELRQLQWSISPATGGPMRSGVMVEFSNLGFHFRSAGDLTDNELDEILDFLFERVSRQESNELYQLDLLSEALRSVSFKSYWMCADDGDEDRSNKLKKFIEEFFDNEKADVQVKQRNIETVRFQFLSDVRQFYNLYGREHTLTGRSISRIFHGIGSPCFPAETWGRVRRFWRSNLHVDFNICLKLASQELLKIR
;
A
#
# COMPACT_ATOMS: atom_id res chain seq x y z
N PHE A 1 -15.99 -23.17 -27.06
CA PHE A 1 -15.37 -22.17 -26.17
C PHE A 1 -14.05 -21.69 -26.77
N GLN A 2 -14.01 -20.47 -27.36
CA GLN A 2 -12.83 -19.92 -28.04
C GLN A 2 -11.80 -19.29 -27.07
N GLY A 3 -11.63 -19.83 -25.85
CA GLY A 3 -10.61 -19.37 -24.88
C GLY A 3 -10.70 -17.92 -24.41
N LYS A 4 -11.82 -17.22 -24.68
CA LYS A 4 -12.04 -15.82 -24.30
C LYS A 4 -12.23 -15.66 -22.79
N ASP A 5 -12.80 -16.67 -22.15
CA ASP A 5 -12.93 -16.84 -20.70
C ASP A 5 -11.58 -16.87 -19.98
N LEU A 6 -10.65 -17.71 -20.44
CA LEU A 6 -9.30 -17.79 -19.88
C LEU A 6 -8.57 -16.45 -19.98
N ASN A 7 -8.67 -15.78 -21.12
CA ASN A 7 -8.05 -14.46 -21.30
C ASN A 7 -8.67 -13.39 -20.39
N GLU A 8 -9.99 -13.47 -20.12
CA GLU A 8 -10.67 -12.58 -19.18
C GLU A 8 -10.22 -12.84 -17.73
N LEU A 9 -10.03 -14.10 -17.32
CA LEU A 9 -9.52 -14.46 -15.99
C LEU A 9 -8.07 -14.03 -15.79
N ARG A 10 -7.18 -14.34 -16.75
CA ARG A 10 -5.77 -13.92 -16.70
C ARG A 10 -5.63 -12.40 -16.57
N ARG A 11 -6.54 -11.63 -17.18
CA ARG A 11 -6.56 -10.18 -17.02
C ARG A 11 -6.71 -9.78 -15.55
N HIS A 12 -7.61 -10.42 -14.80
CA HIS A 12 -7.86 -10.05 -13.40
C HIS A 12 -6.66 -10.32 -12.49
N THR A 13 -5.86 -11.34 -12.78
CA THR A 13 -4.57 -11.62 -12.10
C THR A 13 -3.65 -10.40 -12.15
N HIS A 14 -3.51 -9.76 -13.32
CA HIS A 14 -2.66 -8.57 -13.47
C HIS A 14 -3.16 -7.34 -12.71
N GLY A 15 -4.42 -7.33 -12.23
CA GLY A 15 -4.96 -6.28 -11.38
C GLY A 15 -4.35 -6.24 -9.98
N ASN A 16 -3.86 -7.38 -9.48
CA ASN A 16 -3.23 -7.49 -8.14
C ASN A 16 -1.72 -7.25 -8.14
N THR A 17 -1.11 -7.15 -9.32
CA THR A 17 0.35 -7.06 -9.45
C THR A 17 0.86 -5.66 -9.14
N VAL A 18 2.08 -5.58 -8.59
CA VAL A 18 2.70 -4.32 -8.14
C VAL A 18 4.10 -4.18 -8.72
N ASP A 19 4.50 -2.96 -9.08
CA ASP A 19 5.81 -2.68 -9.66
C ASP A 19 6.84 -2.58 -8.55
N ARG A 20 8.07 -3.00 -8.87
CA ARG A 20 9.21 -2.81 -7.98
C ARG A 20 9.38 -1.35 -7.54
N PHE A 21 9.19 -0.37 -8.44
CA PHE A 21 9.31 1.04 -8.06
C PHE A 21 8.19 1.46 -7.08
N THR A 22 6.97 0.94 -7.24
CA THR A 22 5.85 1.23 -6.34
C THR A 22 6.09 0.62 -4.97
N LEU A 23 6.63 -0.61 -4.91
CA LEU A 23 7.08 -1.22 -3.66
C LEU A 23 8.14 -0.36 -2.97
N ARG A 24 9.13 0.16 -3.71
CA ARG A 24 10.13 1.08 -3.15
C ARG A 24 9.49 2.33 -2.53
N LYS A 25 8.49 2.91 -3.20
CA LYS A 25 7.72 4.05 -2.65
C LYS A 25 6.94 3.68 -1.38
N LEU A 26 6.35 2.48 -1.33
CA LEU A 26 5.69 1.98 -0.13
C LEU A 26 6.69 1.85 1.03
N LEU A 27 7.84 1.22 0.79
CA LEU A 27 8.89 1.04 1.80
C LEU A 27 9.41 2.38 2.33
N GLN A 28 9.57 3.39 1.49
CA GLN A 28 9.93 4.75 1.93
C GLN A 28 8.88 5.38 2.85
N LYS A 29 7.60 5.04 2.69
CA LYS A 29 6.53 5.51 3.59
C LYS A 29 6.50 4.71 4.90
N VAL A 30 6.76 3.40 4.84
CA VAL A 30 6.72 2.48 5.99
C VAL A 30 7.96 2.65 6.89
N PHE A 31 9.14 2.79 6.30
CA PHE A 31 10.44 2.87 6.98
C PHE A 31 11.00 4.29 6.91
N LYS A 32 10.33 5.23 7.57
CA LYS A 32 10.85 6.61 7.70
C LYS A 32 12.10 6.63 8.58
N LYS A 33 13.17 7.27 8.10
CA LYS A 33 14.41 7.44 8.86
C LYS A 33 14.15 8.14 10.20
N CYS A 34 14.71 7.59 11.27
CA CYS A 34 14.65 8.14 12.62
C CYS A 34 15.98 8.78 13.03
N ARG A 35 15.99 9.46 14.17
CA ARG A 35 17.18 10.07 14.77
C ARG A 35 17.70 9.28 15.99
N CYS A 36 17.25 8.04 16.20
CA CYS A 36 17.66 7.25 17.37
C CYS A 36 19.18 7.07 17.46
N ARG A 37 19.87 6.88 16.34
CA ARG A 37 21.34 6.78 16.30
C ARG A 37 22.01 8.08 16.75
N GLU A 38 21.59 9.21 16.19
CA GLU A 38 22.11 10.54 16.56
C GLU A 38 21.90 10.84 18.05
N VAL A 39 20.77 10.41 18.60
CA VAL A 39 20.44 10.58 20.02
C VAL A 39 21.32 9.69 20.89
N HIS A 40 21.48 8.42 20.53
CA HIS A 40 22.34 7.48 21.26
C HIS A 40 23.81 7.92 21.26
N GLU A 41 24.33 8.40 20.13
CA GLU A 41 25.71 8.91 20.03
C GLU A 41 25.94 10.12 20.95
N LYS A 42 24.95 11.02 21.08
CA LYS A 42 25.04 12.18 21.99
C LYS A 42 25.05 11.76 23.46
N PHE A 43 24.17 10.83 23.85
CA PHE A 43 24.13 10.33 25.22
C PHE A 43 25.38 9.52 25.59
N SER A 44 25.97 8.79 24.64
CA SER A 44 27.19 8.02 24.85
C SER A 44 28.43 8.90 25.04
N GLN A 45 28.44 10.12 24.47
CA GLN A 45 29.52 11.10 24.65
C GLN A 45 29.48 11.79 26.03
N ASP A 46 28.31 11.83 26.68
CA ASP A 46 28.17 12.38 28.04
C ASP A 46 28.52 11.35 29.14
N GLU A 47 28.60 10.05 28.80
CA GLU A 47 28.95 8.94 29.71
C GLU A 47 30.33 8.31 29.43
N GLU A 48 31.38 9.12 29.24
CA GLU A 48 32.77 8.63 29.33
C GLU A 48 33.14 8.27 30.78
N ASN A 49 32.63 7.14 31.29
CA ASN A 49 33.25 6.30 32.31
C ASN A 49 32.35 5.08 32.61
N LYS A 50 32.32 4.11 31.71
CA LYS A 50 32.24 2.68 32.05
C LYS A 50 32.62 1.85 30.84
N THR A 51 33.88 1.42 30.86
CA THR A 51 34.34 0.25 30.12
C THR A 51 33.54 -0.96 30.57
N ASP A 52 32.79 -1.56 29.66
CA ASP A 52 32.53 -3.00 29.70
C ASP A 52 32.56 -3.52 28.26
N GLU A 53 33.73 -4.04 27.88
CA GLU A 53 33.88 -4.98 26.79
C GLU A 53 33.15 -6.27 27.15
N ASN A 54 31.93 -6.45 26.66
CA ASN A 54 31.34 -7.73 26.26
C ASN A 54 29.82 -7.58 26.13
N ASP A 55 29.35 -7.22 24.94
CA ASP A 55 28.28 -8.02 24.35
C ASP A 55 28.28 -7.88 22.83
N LYS A 56 28.48 -8.99 22.13
CA LYS A 56 28.11 -9.11 20.73
C LYS A 56 26.59 -9.27 20.68
N ASN A 57 25.85 -8.22 21.05
CA ASN A 57 24.41 -8.22 20.83
C ASN A 57 24.11 -7.48 19.54
N THR A 58 23.53 -8.22 18.61
CA THR A 58 22.94 -7.79 17.35
C THR A 58 21.67 -6.96 17.58
N ASP A 59 21.66 -6.10 18.60
CA ASP A 59 20.49 -5.31 19.00
C ASP A 59 20.50 -3.97 18.28
N ARG A 60 19.44 -3.71 17.51
CA ARG A 60 19.23 -2.39 16.92
C ARG A 60 19.08 -1.36 18.03
N ILE A 61 19.73 -0.20 17.85
CA ILE A 61 19.57 0.97 18.72
C ILE A 61 18.11 1.47 18.68
N CYS A 62 17.43 1.35 17.54
CA CYS A 62 16.04 1.75 17.39
C CYS A 62 15.09 0.65 17.89
N GLY A 63 14.36 0.91 18.99
CA GLY A 63 13.29 0.04 19.50
C GLY A 63 11.98 0.04 18.68
N GLY A 64 11.98 0.69 17.52
CA GLY A 64 10.81 0.80 16.64
C GLY A 64 9.84 1.92 17.00
N HIS A 65 9.25 2.52 15.97
CA HIS A 65 8.39 3.69 16.06
C HIS A 65 6.94 3.34 15.77
N GLU A 66 6.01 3.92 16.52
CA GLU A 66 4.59 3.87 16.17
C GLU A 66 4.35 4.78 14.96
N ARG A 67 3.79 4.22 13.89
CA ARG A 67 3.60 4.90 12.60
C ARG A 67 2.18 4.70 12.13
N ALA A 68 1.64 5.75 11.50
CA ALA A 68 0.39 5.61 10.77
C ALA A 68 0.43 6.35 9.43
N ILE A 69 -0.12 5.71 8.40
CA ILE A 69 -0.22 6.24 7.04
C ILE A 69 -1.69 6.25 6.64
N SER A 70 -2.22 7.41 6.25
CA SER A 70 -3.57 7.56 5.70
C SER A 70 -3.84 6.54 4.59
N ILE A 71 -4.94 5.77 4.72
CA ILE A 71 -5.30 4.72 3.77
C ILE A 71 -5.57 5.33 2.40
N GLU A 72 -6.46 6.32 2.34
CA GLU A 72 -6.86 6.99 1.10
C GLU A 72 -5.65 7.59 0.37
N ASP A 73 -4.80 8.33 1.09
CA ASP A 73 -3.61 8.93 0.49
C ASP A 73 -2.63 7.87 0.01
N CYS A 74 -2.45 6.78 0.75
CA CYS A 74 -1.52 5.73 0.35
C CYS A 74 -2.01 4.99 -0.90
N VAL A 75 -3.30 4.63 -0.93
CA VAL A 75 -3.98 3.97 -2.04
C VAL A 75 -3.88 4.81 -3.31
N MET A 76 -4.20 6.11 -3.22
CA MET A 76 -4.14 7.02 -4.38
C MET A 76 -2.70 7.32 -4.82
N ASN A 77 -1.75 7.48 -3.90
CA ASN A 77 -0.36 7.78 -4.27
C ASN A 77 0.38 6.60 -4.89
N LEU A 78 0.00 5.36 -4.53
CA LEU A 78 0.66 4.15 -5.01
C LEU A 78 -0.12 3.46 -6.15
N ASP A 79 -1.38 3.82 -6.36
CA ASP A 79 -2.31 3.14 -7.28
C ASP A 79 -2.41 1.62 -6.98
N ILE A 80 -2.46 1.29 -5.69
CA ILE A 80 -2.66 -0.06 -5.14
C ILE A 80 -3.91 -0.02 -4.27
N ARG A 81 -4.77 -1.04 -4.39
CA ARG A 81 -5.94 -1.18 -3.52
C ARG A 81 -5.55 -1.37 -2.05
N GLU A 82 -6.45 -1.01 -1.14
CA GLU A 82 -6.23 -1.12 0.30
C GLU A 82 -5.79 -2.53 0.72
N GLU A 83 -6.44 -3.57 0.19
CA GLU A 83 -6.14 -4.98 0.49
C GLU A 83 -4.75 -5.37 -0.01
N GLY A 84 -4.31 -4.81 -1.13
CA GLY A 84 -2.97 -5.02 -1.67
C GLY A 84 -1.89 -4.43 -0.75
N ILE A 85 -2.12 -3.25 -0.17
CA ILE A 85 -1.20 -2.64 0.79
C ILE A 85 -1.17 -3.44 2.10
N TYR A 86 -2.34 -3.85 2.64
CA TYR A 86 -2.39 -4.72 3.81
C TYR A 86 -1.63 -6.02 3.58
N THR A 87 -1.83 -6.67 2.43
CA THR A 87 -1.13 -7.93 2.11
C THR A 87 0.40 -7.74 2.13
N LEU A 88 0.90 -6.63 1.59
CA LEU A 88 2.32 -6.31 1.62
C LEU A 88 2.83 -6.07 3.05
N LEU A 89 2.06 -5.37 3.89
CA LEU A 89 2.40 -5.20 5.30
C LEU A 89 2.41 -6.55 6.04
N CYS A 90 1.44 -7.42 5.79
CA CYS A 90 1.39 -8.75 6.40
C CYS A 90 2.60 -9.60 5.97
N TYR A 91 3.07 -9.49 4.73
CA TYR A 91 4.30 -10.16 4.30
C TYR A 91 5.54 -9.66 5.06
N LEU A 92 5.60 -8.38 5.44
CA LEU A 92 6.68 -7.83 6.25
C LEU A 92 6.61 -8.31 7.72
N GLU A 93 5.41 -8.42 8.27
CA GLU A 93 5.17 -8.94 9.62
C GLU A 93 5.49 -10.43 9.74
N LEU A 94 5.11 -11.22 8.73
CA LEU A 94 5.40 -12.66 8.68
C LEU A 94 6.85 -13.00 8.29
N HIS A 95 7.65 -12.01 7.91
CA HIS A 95 9.07 -12.22 7.62
C HIS A 95 9.82 -12.69 8.87
N VAL A 96 10.90 -13.46 8.71
CA VAL A 96 11.69 -14.01 9.83
C VAL A 96 12.19 -12.90 10.76
N ASN A 97 12.58 -11.77 10.17
CA ASN A 97 13.07 -10.60 10.91
C ASN A 97 11.96 -9.68 11.45
N ARG A 98 10.67 -10.01 11.24
CA ARG A 98 9.49 -9.22 11.66
C ARG A 98 9.68 -7.72 11.50
N TRP A 99 9.81 -7.27 10.25
CA TRP A 99 10.18 -5.89 9.96
C TRP A 99 9.13 -4.86 10.38
N VAL A 100 7.88 -5.29 10.51
CA VAL A 100 6.73 -4.46 10.85
C VAL A 100 5.82 -5.25 11.79
N ASP A 101 5.33 -4.61 12.84
CA ASP A 101 4.24 -5.15 13.67
C ASP A 101 2.94 -4.41 13.33
N ILE A 102 1.92 -5.12 12.87
CA ILE A 102 0.66 -4.48 12.46
C ILE A 102 -0.21 -4.23 13.69
N LEU A 103 -0.74 -3.01 13.78
CA LEU A 103 -1.61 -2.56 14.86
C LEU A 103 -3.02 -2.29 14.32
N SER A 104 -3.99 -2.11 15.21
CA SER A 104 -5.37 -1.80 14.80
C SER A 104 -5.45 -0.45 14.08
N PRO A 105 -6.20 -0.34 12.96
CA PRO A 105 -6.32 0.90 12.18
C PRO A 105 -6.70 2.10 13.04
N VAL A 106 -6.13 3.25 12.72
CA VAL A 106 -6.14 4.41 13.61
C VAL A 106 -6.36 5.69 12.81
N TYR A 107 -7.17 6.61 13.34
CA TYR A 107 -7.24 7.96 12.77
C TYR A 107 -5.89 8.66 12.92
N THR A 108 -5.31 9.09 11.80
CA THR A 108 -3.94 9.62 11.74
C THR A 108 -3.89 11.11 12.03
N CYS A 109 -4.98 11.82 11.74
CA CYS A 109 -5.06 13.26 11.89
C CYS A 109 -5.91 13.66 13.10
N CYS A 110 -5.45 14.68 13.82
CA CYS A 110 -6.20 15.34 14.89
C CYS A 110 -6.35 16.83 14.54
N GLN A 111 -7.58 17.32 14.56
CA GLN A 111 -7.91 18.72 14.41
C GLN A 111 -8.45 19.26 15.73
N VAL A 112 -7.84 20.35 16.22
CA VAL A 112 -8.28 21.06 17.43
C VAL A 112 -8.75 22.46 17.02
N LYS A 113 -10.02 22.77 17.30
CA LYS A 113 -10.64 24.07 17.05
C LYS A 113 -11.00 24.74 18.38
N CYS A 114 -10.62 26.00 18.55
CA CYS A 114 -10.90 26.79 19.75
C CYS A 114 -11.85 27.94 19.42
N TYR A 115 -13.10 27.88 19.90
CA TYR A 115 -14.08 28.95 19.64
C TYR A 115 -13.76 30.27 20.35
N GLY A 116 -13.01 30.22 21.44
CA GLY A 116 -12.44 31.38 22.13
C GLY A 116 -11.21 31.99 21.44
N GLY A 117 -10.89 31.55 20.22
CA GLY A 117 -9.85 32.16 19.38
C GLY A 117 -8.42 31.72 19.71
N PRO A 118 -7.41 32.43 19.16
CA PRO A 118 -5.99 32.07 19.28
C PRO A 118 -5.46 32.08 20.72
N LEU A 119 -5.96 33.00 21.57
CA LEU A 119 -5.58 33.07 22.98
C LEU A 119 -6.01 31.82 23.74
N GLN A 120 -7.20 31.29 23.45
CA GLN A 120 -7.66 30.04 24.02
C GLN A 120 -6.76 28.87 23.58
N LEU A 121 -6.42 28.80 22.30
CA LEU A 121 -5.51 27.77 21.78
C LEU A 121 -4.15 27.79 22.51
N GLN A 122 -3.61 28.98 22.77
CA GLN A 122 -2.37 29.14 23.53
C GLN A 122 -2.51 28.75 25.02
N GLN A 123 -3.65 29.04 25.65
CA GLN A 123 -3.89 28.64 27.04
C GLN A 123 -4.05 27.13 27.19
N VAL A 124 -4.73 26.50 26.23
CA VAL A 124 -4.99 25.06 26.22
C VAL A 124 -3.71 24.28 25.91
N SER A 125 -2.86 24.78 25.01
CA SER A 125 -1.58 24.14 24.72
C SER A 125 -0.65 24.08 25.93
N LYS A 126 -0.64 25.09 26.79
CA LYS A 126 0.12 25.05 28.06
C LYS A 126 -0.33 23.93 29.01
N LYS A 127 -1.57 23.45 28.89
CA LYS A 127 -2.13 22.39 29.73
C LYS A 127 -2.02 21.00 29.11
N CYS A 128 -1.83 20.91 27.79
CA CYS A 128 -1.83 19.66 27.04
C CYS A 128 -0.50 19.49 26.29
N PRO A 129 0.41 18.64 26.79
CA PRO A 129 1.72 18.44 26.19
C PRO A 129 1.67 18.03 24.70
N PRO A 130 0.80 17.11 24.26
CA PRO A 130 0.69 16.78 22.83
C PRO A 130 0.36 17.98 21.93
N LEU A 131 -0.53 18.86 22.39
CA LEU A 131 -0.89 20.07 21.65
C LEU A 131 0.26 21.10 21.63
N ALA A 132 1.00 21.22 22.74
CA ALA A 132 2.18 22.08 22.80
C ALA A 132 3.27 21.60 21.83
N VAL A 133 3.55 20.30 21.79
CA VAL A 133 4.54 19.69 20.90
C VAL A 133 4.12 19.85 19.44
N ALA A 134 2.84 19.65 19.11
CA ALA A 134 2.31 19.89 17.77
C ALA A 134 2.52 21.35 17.31
N ILE A 135 2.20 22.33 18.16
CA ILE A 135 2.43 23.75 17.88
C ILE A 135 3.93 24.05 17.71
N ALA A 136 4.78 23.51 18.60
CA ALA A 136 6.22 23.73 18.54
C ALA A 136 6.82 23.17 17.23
N LYS A 137 6.40 21.98 16.82
CA LYS A 137 6.85 21.36 15.57
C LYS A 137 6.43 22.17 14.35
N GLN A 138 5.17 22.59 14.26
CA GLN A 138 4.70 23.42 13.14
C GLN A 138 5.38 24.81 13.11
N LYS A 139 5.77 25.36 14.26
CA LYS A 139 6.59 26.59 14.30
C LYS A 139 7.99 26.39 13.73
N LEU A 140 8.61 25.23 13.96
CA LEU A 140 9.89 24.90 13.32
C LEU A 140 9.75 24.79 11.80
N ASP A 141 8.59 24.35 11.32
CA ASP A 141 8.23 24.30 9.90
C ASP A 141 7.80 25.67 9.34
N GLY A 142 7.90 26.75 10.12
CA GLY A 142 7.61 28.13 9.70
C GLY A 142 6.14 28.56 9.81
N VAL A 143 5.27 27.77 10.45
CA VAL A 143 3.85 28.08 10.64
C VAL A 143 3.62 28.83 11.95
N TYR A 144 2.87 29.94 11.90
CA TYR A 144 2.57 30.77 13.06
C TYR A 144 1.07 30.82 13.36
N PHE A 145 0.72 30.80 14.65
CA PHE A 145 -0.67 30.72 15.13
C PHE A 145 -1.19 32.02 15.75
N ALA A 146 -0.61 33.18 15.41
CA ALA A 146 -0.99 34.46 16.01
C ALA A 146 -2.50 34.76 15.85
N ASN A 147 -3.06 34.43 14.67
CA ASN A 147 -4.46 34.67 14.33
C ASN A 147 -5.24 33.37 14.05
N SER A 148 -4.63 32.20 14.26
CA SER A 148 -5.31 30.92 14.01
C SER A 148 -5.97 30.40 15.27
N ASN A 149 -7.22 29.96 15.13
CA ASN A 149 -7.97 29.26 16.18
C ASN A 149 -8.06 27.75 15.95
N THR A 150 -7.43 27.24 14.89
CA THR A 150 -7.48 25.85 14.48
C THR A 150 -6.07 25.34 14.22
N ILE A 151 -5.79 24.12 14.66
CA ILE A 151 -4.56 23.41 14.33
C ILE A 151 -4.90 21.97 13.96
N GLU A 152 -4.21 21.47 12.93
CA GLU A 152 -4.35 20.12 12.43
C GLU A 152 -2.97 19.46 12.37
N PHE A 153 -2.81 18.26 12.91
CA PHE A 153 -1.51 17.60 13.00
C PHE A 153 -1.61 16.07 13.01
N PRO A 154 -0.55 15.36 12.57
CA PRO A 154 -0.49 13.90 12.61
C PRO A 154 -0.32 13.39 14.05
N VAL A 155 -1.40 12.92 14.66
CA VAL A 155 -1.43 12.57 16.10
C VAL A 155 -0.47 11.44 16.45
N VAL A 156 -0.33 10.44 15.58
CA VAL A 156 0.55 9.28 15.83
C VAL A 156 2.02 9.71 15.78
N GLU A 157 2.40 10.58 14.84
CA GLU A 157 3.77 11.09 14.75
C GLU A 157 4.12 12.01 15.93
N ILE A 158 3.17 12.81 16.41
CA ILE A 158 3.37 13.61 17.64
C ILE A 158 3.54 12.69 18.86
N SER A 159 2.72 11.63 18.95
CA SER A 159 2.81 10.65 20.05
C SER A 159 4.19 9.97 20.07
N ASP A 160 4.65 9.48 18.92
CA ASP A 160 5.98 8.86 18.76
C ASP A 160 7.11 9.84 19.11
N SER A 161 7.00 11.12 18.72
CA SER A 161 8.01 12.14 19.07
C SER A 161 8.10 12.45 20.57
N MET A 162 7.01 12.20 21.31
CA MET A 162 6.96 12.33 22.77
C MET A 162 7.38 11.04 23.49
N GLY A 163 7.59 9.94 22.76
CA GLY A 163 7.77 8.60 23.33
C GLY A 163 6.50 8.06 23.99
N TRP A 164 5.32 8.54 23.58
CA TRP A 164 4.02 8.11 24.12
C TRP A 164 3.28 7.27 23.08
N GLU A 165 2.44 6.34 23.55
CA GLU A 165 1.50 5.64 22.68
C GLU A 165 0.38 6.57 22.19
N SER A 166 -0.12 6.33 20.99
CA SER A 166 -1.15 7.20 20.41
C SER A 166 -2.50 7.16 21.14
N ALA A 167 -2.85 6.06 21.81
CA ALA A 167 -4.13 5.92 22.51
C ALA A 167 -4.25 6.86 23.74
N PRO A 168 -3.29 6.91 24.69
CA PRO A 168 -3.25 7.92 25.74
C PRO A 168 -3.30 9.37 25.23
N VAL A 169 -2.49 9.69 24.21
CA VAL A 169 -2.46 11.04 23.61
C VAL A 169 -3.84 11.45 23.08
N LYS A 170 -4.53 10.56 22.38
CA LYS A 170 -5.90 10.81 21.90
C LYS A 170 -6.89 11.04 23.04
N ARG A 171 -6.74 10.33 24.17
CA ARG A 171 -7.59 10.53 25.36
C ARG A 171 -7.36 11.91 25.96
N GLU A 172 -6.11 12.32 26.16
CA GLU A 172 -5.79 13.67 26.66
C GLU A 172 -6.32 14.77 25.75
N LEU A 173 -6.15 14.63 24.44
CA LEU A 173 -6.69 15.59 23.47
C LEU A 173 -8.22 15.68 23.57
N ARG A 174 -8.94 14.55 23.73
CA ARG A 174 -10.40 14.58 23.94
C ARG A 174 -10.81 15.25 25.25
N GLN A 175 -10.01 15.12 26.30
CA GLN A 175 -10.29 15.75 27.60
C GLN A 175 -10.27 17.29 27.50
N LEU A 176 -9.57 17.87 26.51
CA LEU A 176 -9.58 19.32 26.28
C LEU A 176 -10.97 19.88 26.02
N GLN A 177 -11.93 19.08 25.55
CA GLN A 177 -13.31 19.51 25.31
C GLN A 177 -14.09 19.82 26.61
N TRP A 178 -13.51 19.45 27.76
CA TRP A 178 -14.11 19.61 29.08
C TRP A 178 -13.23 20.48 29.97
N SER A 179 -13.88 21.27 30.82
CA SER A 179 -13.24 22.05 31.89
C SER A 179 -14.09 21.96 33.15
N ILE A 180 -13.53 22.32 34.30
CA ILE A 180 -14.29 22.34 35.56
C ILE A 180 -14.90 23.73 35.72
N SER A 181 -16.21 23.78 35.95
CA SER A 181 -16.95 25.01 36.21
C SER A 181 -16.52 25.60 37.57
N PRO A 182 -16.06 26.86 37.63
CA PRO A 182 -15.73 27.52 38.89
C PRO A 182 -16.93 27.70 39.82
N ALA A 183 -18.15 27.80 39.26
CA ALA A 183 -19.37 28.06 40.00
C ALA A 183 -20.01 26.80 40.61
N THR A 184 -19.89 25.66 39.94
CA THR A 184 -20.59 24.41 40.31
C THR A 184 -19.63 23.25 40.62
N GLY A 185 -18.33 23.40 40.37
CA GLY A 185 -17.33 22.32 40.52
C GLY A 185 -17.52 21.14 39.55
N GLY A 186 -18.55 21.17 38.69
CA GLY A 186 -18.89 20.11 37.75
C GLY A 186 -18.22 20.30 36.38
N PRO A 187 -18.21 19.24 35.54
CA PRO A 187 -17.69 19.32 34.18
C PRO A 187 -18.56 20.22 33.30
N MET A 188 -17.94 21.17 32.61
CA MET A 188 -18.55 22.06 31.61
C MET A 188 -17.79 21.97 30.28
N ARG A 189 -18.42 22.40 29.18
CA ARG A 189 -17.77 22.46 27.87
C ARG A 189 -16.76 23.60 27.85
N SER A 190 -15.54 23.31 27.44
CA SER A 190 -14.45 24.29 27.41
C SER A 190 -14.53 25.25 26.20
N GLY A 191 -15.36 24.96 25.20
CA GLY A 191 -15.34 25.66 23.91
C GLY A 191 -14.20 25.21 22.98
N VAL A 192 -13.53 24.11 23.31
CA VAL A 192 -12.57 23.42 22.44
C VAL A 192 -13.25 22.22 21.80
N MET A 193 -13.07 22.05 20.51
CA MET A 193 -13.54 20.90 19.73
C MET A 193 -12.34 20.12 19.23
N VAL A 194 -12.36 18.79 19.41
CA VAL A 194 -11.31 17.88 18.95
C VAL A 194 -11.93 16.81 18.06
N GLU A 195 -11.48 16.77 16.81
CA GLU A 195 -11.96 15.85 15.77
C GLU A 195 -10.78 14.99 15.30
N PHE A 196 -11.03 13.70 15.10
CA PHE A 196 -10.06 12.78 14.53
C PHE A 196 -10.55 12.34 13.15
N SER A 197 -9.67 12.42 12.16
CA SER A 197 -9.97 12.13 10.75
C SER A 197 -8.86 11.28 10.13
N ASN A 198 -9.11 10.84 8.89
CA ASN A 198 -8.19 10.09 8.03
C ASN A 198 -7.78 8.74 8.66
N LEU A 199 -8.58 7.70 8.39
CA LEU A 199 -8.25 6.34 8.83
C LEU A 199 -6.93 5.90 8.16
N GLY A 200 -6.03 5.35 8.96
CA GLY A 200 -4.70 4.96 8.51
C GLY A 200 -4.34 3.53 8.84
N PHE A 201 -3.46 2.96 7.99
CA PHE A 201 -2.66 1.80 8.32
C PHE A 201 -1.83 2.13 9.55
N HIS A 202 -1.93 1.31 10.60
CA HIS A 202 -1.26 1.53 11.87
C HIS A 202 -0.29 0.39 12.12
N PHE A 203 0.96 0.70 12.44
CA PHE A 203 1.99 -0.32 12.63
C PHE A 203 3.19 0.23 13.40
N ARG A 204 4.05 -0.66 13.89
CA ARG A 204 5.38 -0.34 14.41
C ARG A 204 6.44 -0.73 13.38
N SER A 205 7.39 0.15 13.13
CA SER A 205 8.52 -0.14 12.23
C SER A 205 9.82 0.48 12.72
N ALA A 206 10.94 -0.18 12.42
CA ALA A 206 12.27 0.38 12.69
C ALA A 206 12.55 1.59 11.79
N GLY A 207 13.26 2.58 12.33
CA GLY A 207 13.63 3.81 11.60
C GLY A 207 15.12 3.89 11.26
N ASP A 208 15.89 2.85 11.57
CA ASP A 208 17.35 2.82 11.44
C ASP A 208 17.83 1.77 10.43
N LEU A 209 16.95 1.34 9.53
CA LEU A 209 17.33 0.41 8.46
C LEU A 209 18.39 1.03 7.56
N THR A 210 19.35 0.19 7.18
CA THR A 210 20.35 0.53 6.16
C THR A 210 19.74 0.44 4.76
N ASP A 211 20.36 1.12 3.79
CA ASP A 211 19.88 1.07 2.40
C ASP A 211 19.96 -0.36 1.83
N ASN A 212 20.94 -1.16 2.27
CA ASN A 212 21.07 -2.58 1.90
C ASN A 212 19.89 -3.42 2.43
N GLU A 213 19.52 -3.26 3.71
CA GLU A 213 18.36 -3.95 4.28
C GLU A 213 17.06 -3.55 3.58
N LEU A 214 16.91 -2.27 3.21
CA LEU A 214 15.75 -1.81 2.45
C LEU A 214 15.68 -2.44 1.04
N ASP A 215 16.82 -2.62 0.37
CA ASP A 215 16.88 -3.30 -0.92
C ASP A 215 16.60 -4.81 -0.79
N GLU A 216 17.06 -5.47 0.27
CA GLU A 216 16.71 -6.87 0.58
C GLU A 216 15.20 -7.05 0.81
N ILE A 217 14.59 -6.16 1.60
CA ILE A 217 13.14 -6.15 1.82
C ILE A 217 12.38 -5.92 0.50
N LEU A 218 12.90 -5.04 -0.35
CA LEU A 218 12.32 -4.77 -1.66
C LEU A 218 12.40 -6.01 -2.57
N ASP A 219 13.52 -6.72 -2.58
CA ASP A 219 13.69 -7.97 -3.32
C ASP A 219 12.73 -9.03 -2.84
N PHE A 220 12.64 -9.23 -1.52
CA PHE A 220 11.70 -10.17 -0.92
C PHE A 220 10.25 -9.90 -1.32
N LEU A 221 9.77 -8.66 -1.16
CA LEU A 221 8.39 -8.30 -1.51
C LEU A 221 8.14 -8.46 -3.02
N PHE A 222 9.10 -8.05 -3.85
CA PHE A 222 8.96 -8.17 -5.30
C PHE A 222 8.91 -9.63 -5.74
N GLU A 223 9.79 -10.49 -5.22
CA GLU A 223 9.78 -11.93 -5.50
C GLU A 223 8.44 -12.56 -5.08
N ARG A 224 7.91 -12.21 -3.90
CA ARG A 224 6.60 -12.70 -3.44
C ARG A 224 5.47 -12.32 -4.39
N VAL A 225 5.41 -11.07 -4.81
CA VAL A 225 4.37 -10.58 -5.75
C VAL A 225 4.52 -11.24 -7.12
N SER A 226 5.73 -11.32 -7.67
CA SER A 226 5.99 -11.95 -8.97
C SER A 226 5.70 -13.45 -8.97
N ARG A 227 6.03 -14.13 -7.87
CA ARG A 227 5.72 -15.55 -7.68
C ARG A 227 4.22 -15.78 -7.58
N GLN A 228 3.50 -14.93 -6.85
CA GLN A 228 2.05 -15.01 -6.75
C GLN A 228 1.39 -14.83 -8.12
N GLU A 229 1.81 -13.82 -8.91
CA GLU A 229 1.33 -13.63 -10.28
C GLU A 229 1.58 -14.87 -11.15
N SER A 230 2.81 -15.38 -11.13
CA SER A 230 3.20 -16.55 -11.93
C SER A 230 2.40 -17.80 -11.55
N ASN A 231 2.18 -18.02 -10.26
CA ASN A 231 1.39 -19.13 -9.75
C ASN A 231 -0.10 -19.01 -10.14
N GLU A 232 -0.70 -17.83 -10.00
CA GLU A 232 -2.09 -17.60 -10.39
C GLU A 232 -2.29 -17.84 -11.90
N LEU A 233 -1.38 -17.34 -12.74
CA LEU A 233 -1.44 -17.59 -14.19
C LEU A 233 -1.26 -19.07 -14.54
N TYR A 234 -0.36 -19.76 -13.85
CA TYR A 234 -0.12 -21.18 -14.04
C TYR A 234 -1.32 -22.04 -13.65
N GLN A 235 -1.93 -21.76 -12.50
CA GLN A 235 -3.13 -22.47 -12.05
C GLN A 235 -4.28 -22.30 -13.04
N LEU A 236 -4.45 -21.10 -13.62
CA LEU A 236 -5.43 -20.87 -14.67
C LEU A 236 -5.13 -21.69 -15.94
N ASP A 237 -3.86 -21.84 -16.29
CA ASP A 237 -3.43 -22.61 -17.46
C ASP A 237 -3.63 -24.10 -17.27
N LEU A 238 -3.24 -24.63 -16.11
CA LEU A 238 -3.50 -26.01 -15.71
C LEU A 238 -4.99 -26.32 -15.73
N LEU A 239 -5.81 -25.48 -15.09
CA LEU A 239 -7.26 -25.65 -15.05
C LEU A 239 -7.84 -25.64 -16.48
N SER A 240 -7.40 -24.71 -17.32
CA SER A 240 -7.89 -24.62 -18.70
C SER A 240 -7.49 -25.84 -19.52
N GLU A 241 -6.27 -26.33 -19.38
CA GLU A 241 -5.78 -27.53 -20.07
C GLU A 241 -6.54 -28.78 -19.62
N ALA A 242 -6.69 -28.97 -18.30
CA ALA A 242 -7.45 -30.08 -17.72
C ALA A 242 -8.88 -30.10 -18.25
N LEU A 243 -9.62 -28.98 -18.15
CA LEU A 243 -11.00 -28.88 -18.62
C LEU A 243 -11.11 -29.06 -20.14
N ARG A 244 -10.19 -28.49 -20.93
CA ARG A 244 -10.19 -28.67 -22.39
C ARG A 244 -9.95 -30.13 -22.77
N SER A 245 -9.09 -30.84 -22.05
CA SER A 245 -8.73 -32.23 -22.35
C SER A 245 -9.90 -33.22 -22.19
N VAL A 246 -10.92 -32.85 -21.41
CA VAL A 246 -12.13 -33.65 -21.17
C VAL A 246 -13.39 -33.04 -21.81
N SER A 247 -13.32 -31.81 -22.33
CA SER A 247 -14.47 -31.12 -22.90
C SER A 247 -14.97 -31.74 -24.22
N PHE A 248 -16.28 -31.66 -24.43
CA PHE A 248 -16.92 -31.93 -25.72
C PHE A 248 -17.06 -30.64 -26.54
N LYS A 249 -17.22 -30.78 -27.86
CA LYS A 249 -17.52 -29.62 -28.73
C LYS A 249 -18.87 -28.99 -28.37
N SER A 250 -19.81 -29.83 -27.94
CA SER A 250 -21.20 -29.45 -27.67
C SER A 250 -21.81 -30.35 -26.61
N TYR A 251 -22.75 -29.81 -25.83
CA TYR A 251 -23.31 -30.48 -24.65
C TYR A 251 -24.08 -31.77 -24.98
N TRP A 252 -24.73 -31.85 -26.15
CA TRP A 252 -25.52 -33.03 -26.53
C TRP A 252 -24.67 -34.28 -26.77
N MET A 253 -23.35 -34.15 -26.92
CA MET A 253 -22.45 -35.31 -27.06
C MET A 253 -22.35 -36.14 -25.76
N CYS A 254 -22.86 -35.63 -24.65
CA CYS A 254 -22.87 -36.28 -23.34
C CYS A 254 -24.20 -36.04 -22.60
N ALA A 255 -25.30 -35.85 -23.35
CA ALA A 255 -26.61 -35.58 -22.76
C ALA A 255 -27.35 -36.85 -22.32
N ASP A 256 -27.13 -37.97 -23.01
CA ASP A 256 -27.81 -39.23 -22.74
C ASP A 256 -27.06 -40.08 -21.71
N ASP A 257 -25.76 -40.31 -21.93
CA ASP A 257 -24.88 -41.03 -21.01
C ASP A 257 -23.59 -40.24 -20.72
N GLY A 258 -23.12 -40.29 -19.48
CA GLY A 258 -21.86 -39.69 -19.06
C GLY A 258 -20.65 -40.51 -19.52
N ASP A 259 -19.63 -39.84 -20.06
CA ASP A 259 -18.36 -40.47 -20.43
C ASP A 259 -17.49 -40.70 -19.18
N GLU A 260 -17.56 -41.92 -18.63
CA GLU A 260 -16.82 -42.32 -17.42
C GLU A 260 -15.31 -42.23 -17.58
N ASP A 261 -14.76 -42.45 -18.79
CA ASP A 261 -13.32 -42.34 -19.02
C ASP A 261 -12.84 -40.89 -18.87
N ARG A 262 -13.59 -39.94 -19.43
CA ARG A 262 -13.31 -38.50 -19.25
C ARG A 262 -13.55 -38.04 -17.82
N SER A 263 -14.60 -38.55 -17.17
CA SER A 263 -14.89 -38.30 -15.75
C SER A 263 -13.73 -38.74 -14.87
N ASN A 264 -13.26 -39.98 -15.04
CA ASN A 264 -12.12 -40.53 -14.30
C ASN A 264 -10.81 -39.81 -14.63
N LYS A 265 -10.60 -39.40 -15.89
CA LYS A 265 -9.46 -38.57 -16.26
C LYS A 265 -9.45 -37.22 -15.55
N LEU A 266 -10.60 -36.54 -15.45
CA LEU A 266 -10.71 -35.28 -14.71
C LEU A 266 -10.49 -35.49 -13.20
N LYS A 267 -11.09 -36.52 -12.61
CA LYS A 267 -10.88 -36.86 -11.18
C LYS A 267 -9.40 -37.08 -10.89
N LYS A 268 -8.71 -37.85 -11.74
CA LYS A 268 -7.27 -38.10 -11.61
C LYS A 268 -6.44 -36.81 -11.70
N PHE A 269 -6.77 -35.90 -12.61
CA PHE A 269 -6.09 -34.58 -12.67
C PHE A 269 -6.28 -33.77 -11.38
N ILE A 270 -7.48 -33.83 -10.78
CA ILE A 270 -7.77 -33.12 -9.53
C ILE A 270 -6.99 -33.74 -8.37
N GLU A 271 -6.96 -35.06 -8.27
CA GLU A 271 -6.16 -35.80 -7.28
C GLU A 271 -4.67 -35.44 -7.42
N GLU A 272 -4.11 -35.55 -8.62
CA GLU A 272 -2.71 -35.19 -8.89
C GLU A 272 -2.38 -33.72 -8.59
N PHE A 273 -3.34 -32.81 -8.77
CA PHE A 273 -3.15 -31.39 -8.44
C PHE A 273 -3.02 -31.15 -6.94
N PHE A 274 -3.81 -31.85 -6.12
CA PHE A 274 -3.74 -31.71 -4.66
C PHE A 274 -2.60 -32.51 -4.03
N ASP A 275 -2.14 -33.59 -4.69
CA ASP A 275 -1.02 -34.41 -4.22
C ASP A 275 0.36 -33.82 -4.57
N ASN A 276 0.47 -33.04 -5.65
CA ASN A 276 1.74 -32.43 -6.05
C ASN A 276 1.97 -31.08 -5.34
N GLU A 277 2.89 -31.03 -4.38
CA GLU A 277 3.08 -29.82 -3.57
C GLU A 277 3.64 -28.61 -4.34
N LYS A 278 4.46 -28.76 -5.39
CA LYS A 278 5.03 -27.62 -6.14
C LYS A 278 5.43 -28.03 -7.56
N ALA A 279 4.71 -27.55 -8.56
CA ALA A 279 5.19 -27.57 -9.94
C ALA A 279 5.88 -26.23 -10.26
N ASP A 280 7.11 -26.30 -10.75
CA ASP A 280 7.89 -25.13 -11.14
C ASP A 280 7.34 -24.55 -12.45
N VAL A 281 6.97 -23.27 -12.43
CA VAL A 281 6.16 -22.65 -13.47
C VAL A 281 7.07 -22.05 -14.56
N GLN A 282 7.07 -22.64 -15.75
CA GLN A 282 7.62 -21.99 -16.94
C GLN A 282 6.51 -21.33 -17.77
N VAL A 283 6.42 -20.01 -17.71
CA VAL A 283 5.47 -19.22 -18.51
C VAL A 283 5.98 -19.14 -19.96
N LYS A 284 5.23 -19.73 -20.90
CA LYS A 284 5.52 -19.60 -22.35
C LYS A 284 5.24 -18.17 -22.81
N GLN A 285 6.28 -17.40 -23.11
CA GLN A 285 6.17 -16.09 -23.77
C GLN A 285 5.63 -16.25 -25.19
N ARG A 286 4.59 -15.49 -25.55
CA ARG A 286 4.06 -15.44 -26.92
C ARG A 286 4.81 -14.38 -27.72
N ASN A 287 5.21 -14.71 -28.95
CA ASN A 287 5.90 -13.80 -29.88
C ASN A 287 4.90 -12.84 -30.56
N ILE A 288 5.17 -11.53 -30.51
CA ILE A 288 4.24 -10.49 -30.99
C ILE A 288 5.01 -9.30 -31.61
N GLU A 289 5.63 -9.49 -32.77
CA GLU A 289 6.26 -8.38 -33.51
C GLU A 289 5.23 -7.47 -34.21
N THR A 290 4.10 -8.03 -34.65
CA THR A 290 3.14 -7.34 -35.53
C THR A 290 2.24 -6.32 -34.82
N VAL A 291 2.06 -6.41 -33.50
CA VAL A 291 1.12 -5.53 -32.74
C VAL A 291 1.79 -4.29 -32.13
N ARG A 292 3.10 -4.17 -32.30
CA ARG A 292 3.92 -3.16 -31.61
C ARG A 292 3.59 -1.72 -32.00
N PHE A 293 3.35 -1.43 -33.27
CA PHE A 293 3.22 -0.05 -33.76
C PHE A 293 1.89 0.62 -33.39
N GLN A 294 0.77 -0.10 -33.53
CA GLN A 294 -0.55 0.44 -33.20
C GLN A 294 -0.65 0.78 -31.71
N PHE A 295 -0.25 -0.15 -30.84
CA PHE A 295 -0.26 0.06 -29.39
C PHE A 295 0.59 1.27 -28.97
N LEU A 296 1.79 1.44 -29.51
CA LEU A 296 2.65 2.59 -29.18
C LEU A 296 2.04 3.93 -29.61
N SER A 297 1.35 3.98 -30.75
CA SER A 297 0.62 5.17 -31.18
C SER A 297 -0.50 5.52 -30.20
N ASP A 298 -1.27 4.52 -29.78
CA ASP A 298 -2.37 4.71 -28.83
C ASP A 298 -1.86 5.15 -27.45
N VAL A 299 -0.71 4.62 -26.99
CA VAL A 299 -0.03 5.05 -25.75
C VAL A 299 0.36 6.53 -25.82
N ARG A 300 0.94 6.99 -26.95
CA ARG A 300 1.29 8.42 -27.12
C ARG A 300 0.06 9.32 -27.10
N GLN A 301 -1.01 8.91 -27.79
CA GLN A 301 -2.26 9.66 -27.79
C GLN A 301 -2.88 9.74 -26.40
N PHE A 302 -2.86 8.62 -25.67
CA PHE A 302 -3.32 8.58 -24.28
C PHE A 302 -2.51 9.52 -23.38
N TYR A 303 -1.19 9.48 -23.48
CA TYR A 303 -0.31 10.37 -22.73
C TYR A 303 -0.55 11.85 -23.05
N ASN A 304 -0.73 12.21 -24.32
CA ASN A 304 -0.98 13.59 -24.71
C ASN A 304 -2.30 14.14 -24.16
N LEU A 305 -3.31 13.28 -23.99
CA LEU A 305 -4.62 13.66 -23.45
C LEU A 305 -4.61 13.74 -21.92
N TYR A 306 -4.02 12.75 -21.23
CA TYR A 306 -4.19 12.58 -19.77
C TYR A 306 -2.91 12.74 -18.95
N GLY A 307 -1.74 12.81 -19.60
CA GLY A 307 -0.43 12.85 -18.92
C GLY A 307 -0.16 14.12 -18.13
N ARG A 308 -0.95 15.19 -18.33
CA ARG A 308 -0.86 16.43 -17.53
C ARG A 308 -1.58 16.33 -16.19
N GLU A 309 -2.68 15.58 -16.14
CA GLU A 309 -3.55 15.47 -14.96
C GLU A 309 -3.18 14.26 -14.10
N HIS A 310 -2.60 13.22 -14.71
CA HIS A 310 -2.31 11.95 -14.03
C HIS A 310 -0.83 11.57 -14.10
N THR A 311 -0.34 10.97 -13.01
CA THR A 311 1.00 10.36 -12.97
C THR A 311 0.97 8.98 -13.65
N LEU A 312 1.17 8.97 -14.97
CA LEU A 312 1.09 7.75 -15.76
C LEU A 312 2.32 6.85 -15.59
N THR A 313 2.06 5.55 -15.40
CA THR A 313 3.06 4.47 -15.34
C THR A 313 2.77 3.46 -16.45
N GLY A 314 3.77 2.65 -16.82
CA GLY A 314 3.57 1.59 -17.81
C GLY A 314 2.45 0.64 -17.39
N ARG A 315 2.33 0.33 -16.09
CA ARG A 315 1.25 -0.50 -15.56
C ARG A 315 -0.10 0.19 -15.60
N SER A 316 -0.21 1.47 -15.19
CA SER A 316 -1.52 2.15 -15.20
C SER A 316 -2.08 2.26 -16.62
N ILE A 317 -1.23 2.56 -17.60
CA ILE A 317 -1.60 2.53 -19.01
C ILE A 317 -2.03 1.12 -19.42
N SER A 318 -1.20 0.10 -19.18
CA SER A 318 -1.52 -1.29 -19.57
C SER A 318 -2.82 -1.78 -18.94
N ARG A 319 -3.11 -1.41 -17.69
CA ARG A 319 -4.37 -1.69 -17.00
C ARG A 319 -5.56 -1.10 -17.76
N ILE A 320 -5.50 0.18 -18.13
CA ILE A 320 -6.58 0.86 -18.89
C ILE A 320 -6.82 0.16 -20.23
N PHE A 321 -5.76 -0.10 -20.98
CA PHE A 321 -5.82 -0.75 -22.30
C PHE A 321 -6.38 -2.18 -22.24
N HIS A 322 -6.18 -2.86 -21.12
CA HIS A 322 -6.79 -4.16 -20.82
C HIS A 322 -8.18 -4.05 -20.14
N GLY A 323 -8.57 -2.87 -19.67
CA GLY A 323 -9.81 -2.64 -18.92
C GLY A 323 -9.80 -3.18 -17.50
N ILE A 324 -8.66 -3.07 -16.83
CA ILE A 324 -8.47 -3.36 -15.41
C ILE A 324 -8.60 -2.04 -14.64
N GLY A 325 -9.54 -1.99 -13.70
CA GLY A 325 -9.70 -0.84 -12.81
C GLY A 325 -8.58 -0.76 -11.77
N SER A 326 -8.23 0.46 -11.39
CA SER A 326 -7.34 0.75 -10.26
C SER A 326 -7.88 1.93 -9.46
N PRO A 327 -7.37 2.20 -8.25
CA PRO A 327 -7.84 3.33 -7.46
C PRO A 327 -7.76 4.69 -8.18
N CYS A 328 -6.68 4.96 -8.92
CA CYS A 328 -6.57 6.18 -9.72
C CYS A 328 -7.39 6.14 -11.02
N PHE A 329 -7.72 4.94 -11.50
CA PHE A 329 -8.47 4.73 -12.75
C PHE A 329 -9.68 3.79 -12.53
N PRO A 330 -10.72 4.23 -11.79
CA PRO A 330 -11.88 3.39 -11.48
C PRO A 330 -12.65 2.98 -12.73
N ALA A 331 -13.09 1.72 -12.79
CA ALA A 331 -13.76 1.15 -13.96
C ALA A 331 -15.12 1.83 -14.25
N GLU A 332 -15.80 2.35 -13.23
CA GLU A 332 -17.09 3.04 -13.31
C GLU A 332 -16.98 4.34 -14.15
N THR A 333 -15.83 5.00 -14.04
CA THR A 333 -15.53 6.26 -14.73
C THR A 333 -14.80 5.99 -16.04
N TRP A 334 -13.69 5.25 -15.99
CA TRP A 334 -12.81 5.03 -17.14
C TRP A 334 -13.36 4.00 -18.13
N GLY A 335 -14.27 3.13 -17.71
CA GLY A 335 -14.97 2.19 -18.59
C GLY A 335 -15.81 2.87 -19.68
N ARG A 336 -16.14 4.15 -19.51
CA ARG A 336 -16.85 4.97 -20.50
C ARG A 336 -15.91 5.49 -21.60
N VAL A 337 -14.60 5.52 -21.36
CA VAL A 337 -13.58 5.97 -22.32
C VAL A 337 -13.24 4.84 -23.28
N ARG A 338 -14.21 4.45 -24.12
CA ARG A 338 -14.16 3.28 -25.03
C ARG A 338 -13.01 3.31 -26.03
N ARG A 339 -12.44 4.49 -26.31
CA ARG A 339 -11.27 4.65 -27.19
C ARG A 339 -10.05 3.89 -26.67
N PHE A 340 -9.85 3.87 -25.36
CA PHE A 340 -8.67 3.27 -24.72
C PHE A 340 -9.04 2.09 -23.82
N TRP A 341 -10.21 2.14 -23.19
CA TRP A 341 -10.63 1.08 -22.28
C TRP A 341 -10.94 -0.22 -23.04
N ARG A 342 -10.23 -1.31 -22.68
CA ARG A 342 -10.34 -2.63 -23.34
C ARG A 342 -10.02 -2.62 -24.85
N SER A 343 -9.24 -1.66 -25.35
CA SER A 343 -8.91 -1.59 -26.79
C SER A 343 -7.88 -2.65 -27.23
N ASN A 344 -6.98 -3.09 -26.34
CA ASN A 344 -5.85 -3.95 -26.69
C ASN A 344 -5.87 -5.31 -25.97
N LEU A 345 -7.06 -5.90 -25.80
CA LEU A 345 -7.24 -7.21 -25.13
C LEU A 345 -6.52 -8.39 -25.80
N HIS A 346 -6.18 -8.25 -27.09
CA HIS A 346 -5.55 -9.31 -27.88
C HIS A 346 -4.03 -9.39 -27.69
N VAL A 347 -3.43 -8.38 -27.05
CA VAL A 347 -2.00 -8.31 -26.75
C VAL A 347 -1.76 -8.88 -25.35
N ASP A 348 -0.62 -9.53 -25.15
CA ASP A 348 -0.22 -9.97 -23.82
C ASP A 348 0.05 -8.77 -22.90
N PHE A 349 -0.43 -8.85 -21.65
CA PHE A 349 -0.32 -7.75 -20.69
C PHE A 349 1.12 -7.36 -20.39
N ASN A 350 2.03 -8.33 -20.27
CA ASN A 350 3.44 -8.06 -19.97
C ASN A 350 4.15 -7.39 -21.16
N ILE A 351 3.70 -7.70 -22.39
CA ILE A 351 4.17 -7.02 -23.59
C ILE A 351 3.67 -5.57 -23.60
N CYS A 352 2.38 -5.34 -23.31
CA CYS A 352 1.83 -3.99 -23.15
C CYS A 352 2.62 -3.20 -22.09
N LEU A 353 2.88 -3.80 -20.93
CA LEU A 353 3.63 -3.21 -19.83
C LEU A 353 5.03 -2.78 -20.27
N LYS A 354 5.76 -3.68 -20.93
CA LYS A 354 7.12 -3.40 -21.42
C LYS A 354 7.12 -2.28 -22.46
N LEU A 355 6.22 -2.33 -23.44
CA LEU A 355 6.14 -1.34 -24.51
C LEU A 355 5.71 0.04 -23.97
N ALA A 356 4.69 0.09 -23.11
CA ALA A 356 4.22 1.33 -22.50
C ALA A 356 5.31 1.96 -21.63
N SER A 357 6.04 1.16 -20.84
CA SER A 357 7.15 1.64 -20.01
C SER A 357 8.29 2.21 -20.86
N GLN A 358 8.67 1.52 -21.95
CA GLN A 358 9.69 2.00 -22.88
C GLN A 358 9.27 3.31 -23.57
N GLU A 359 8.00 3.45 -23.92
CA GLU A 359 7.51 4.64 -24.60
C GLU A 359 7.40 5.84 -23.66
N LEU A 360 6.94 5.64 -22.43
CA LEU A 360 6.92 6.70 -21.41
C LEU A 360 8.31 7.25 -21.10
N LEU A 361 9.35 6.41 -21.12
CA LEU A 361 10.74 6.84 -20.94
C LEU A 361 11.27 7.69 -22.11
N LYS A 362 10.67 7.63 -23.29
CA LYS A 362 11.04 8.48 -24.44
C LYS A 362 10.31 9.81 -24.47
N ILE A 363 9.11 9.85 -23.86
CA ILE A 363 8.26 11.04 -23.84
C ILE A 363 8.64 11.97 -22.68
N ARG A 364 9.14 11.40 -21.58
CA ARG A 364 9.80 12.13 -20.49
C ARG A 364 11.20 12.53 -20.89
#